data_AF-H0TBG0-F1
#
_entry.id   AF-H0TBG0-F1
#
_cell.length_a   1.000
_cell.length_b   1.000
_cell.length_c   1.000
_cell.angle_alpha   90.00
_cell.angle_beta   90.00
_cell.angle_gamma   90.00
#
_symmetry.space_group_name_H-M   'P 1'
#
loop_
_entity.id
_entity.type
_entity.pdbx_description
1 polymer ?
#
loop_
_entity_poly.entity_id
_entity_poly.type
_entity_poly.pdbx_seq_one_letter_code
_entity_poly.pdbx_strand_id
1 'polypeptide(L)' 'MIAFALAIGSTRQVCQLETSFCTRNQALAYLQRNRTIFEQRARELFARGEVKDGVIHLTMI' A
#
# COMPACT_ATOMS: atom_id res chain seq x y z
N MET A 1 -7.92 -3.31 -7.26
CA MET A 1 -6.76 -3.39 -6.35
C MET A 1 -5.47 -3.16 -7.13
N ILE A 2 -4.44 -2.62 -6.49
CA ILE A 2 -3.08 -2.52 -7.05
C ILE A 2 -2.05 -2.87 -5.97
N ALA A 3 -0.99 -3.58 -6.34
CA ALA A 3 0.10 -3.90 -5.43
C ALA A 3 1.29 -2.96 -5.62
N PHE A 4 2.00 -2.66 -4.54
CA PHE A 4 3.28 -1.94 -4.57
C PHE A 4 4.22 -2.47 -3.48
N ALA A 5 5.52 -2.21 -3.65
CA ALA A 5 6.52 -2.54 -2.66
C ALA A 5 6.86 -1.33 -1.80
N LEU A 6 6.90 -1.53 -0.48
CA LEU A 6 7.38 -0.58 0.50
C LEU A 6 8.76 -1.02 0.99
N ALA A 7 9.74 -0.12 0.99
CA ALA A 7 11.01 -0.35 1.66
C ALA A 7 10.87 0.01 3.16
N ILE A 8 11.19 -0.95 4.03
CA ILE A 8 11.25 -0.80 5.50
C ILE A 8 12.63 -1.29 5.95
N GLY A 9 13.60 -0.37 6.07
CA GLY A 9 15.00 -0.73 6.29
C GLY A 9 15.53 -1.61 5.16
N SER A 10 16.02 -2.80 5.48
CA SER A 10 16.46 -3.81 4.51
C SER A 10 15.32 -4.68 3.95
N THR A 11 14.11 -4.57 4.49
CA THR A 11 12.96 -5.39 4.10
C THR A 11 12.19 -4.71 2.97
N ARG A 12 11.78 -5.51 1.96
CA ARG A 12 10.79 -5.10 0.95
C ARG A 12 9.45 -5.73 1.29
N GLN A 13 8.55 -4.93 1.83
CA GLN A 13 7.21 -5.35 2.20
C GLN A 13 6.25 -5.18 1.03
N VAL A 14 5.44 -6.21 0.75
CA VAL A 14 4.36 -6.12 -0.24
C VAL A 14 3.15 -5.45 0.39
N CYS A 15 2.59 -4.47 -0.32
CA CYS A 15 1.38 -3.77 0.05
C CYS A 15 0.34 -3.91 -1.06
N GLN A 16 -0.92 -4.09 -0.69
CA GLN A 16 -2.06 -4.08 -1.60
C GLN A 16 -2.98 -2.92 -1.25
N LEU A 17 -3.24 -2.06 -2.22
CA LEU A 17 -4.23 -1.00 -2.12
C LEU A 17 -5.53 -1.46 -2.78
N GLU A 18 -6.58 -1.59 -1.98
CA GLU A 18 -7.95 -1.74 -2.45
C GLU A 18 -8.42 -0.42 -3.06
N THR A 19 -9.03 -0.50 -4.24
CA THR A 19 -9.46 0.67 -5.00
C THR A 19 -10.78 0.37 -5.69
N SER A 20 -11.66 1.37 -5.75
CA SER A 20 -12.91 1.31 -6.52
C SER A 20 -12.80 1.82 -7.96
N PHE A 21 -11.59 2.22 -8.40
CA PHE A 21 -11.37 2.69 -9.77
C PHE A 21 -11.64 1.60 -10.82
N CYS A 22 -12.29 2.00 -11.92
CA CYS A 22 -12.62 1.11 -13.03
C CYS A 22 -11.39 0.65 -13.82
N THR A 23 -10.29 1.40 -13.75
CA THR A 23 -9.08 1.10 -14.54
C THR A 23 -7.82 1.05 -13.66
N ARG A 24 -6.87 0.22 -14.08
CA ARG A 24 -5.54 0.14 -13.44
C ARG A 24 -4.80 1.47 -13.50
N ASN A 25 -4.95 2.23 -14.58
CA ASN A 25 -4.28 3.54 -14.74
C ASN A 25 -4.80 4.57 -13.73
N GLN A 26 -6.10 4.60 -13.47
CA GLN A 26 -6.68 5.46 -12.43
C GLN A 26 -6.18 5.05 -11.04
N ALA A 27 -6.18 3.75 -10.73
CA ALA A 27 -5.65 3.24 -9.46
C ALA A 27 -4.17 3.56 -9.27
N LEU A 28 -3.35 3.41 -10.32
CA LEU A 28 -1.94 3.75 -10.29
C LEU A 28 -1.73 5.26 -10.12
N ALA A 29 -2.45 6.09 -10.88
CA ALA A 29 -2.35 7.55 -10.76
C ALA A 29 -2.72 8.01 -9.34
N TYR A 30 -3.77 7.43 -8.75
CA TYR A 30 -4.17 7.70 -7.37
C TYR A 30 -3.11 7.25 -6.36
N LEU A 31 -2.54 6.05 -6.51
CA LEU A 31 -1.44 5.57 -5.69
C LEU A 31 -0.23 6.52 -5.76
N GLN A 32 0.16 6.96 -6.95
CA GLN A 32 1.32 7.85 -7.12
C GLN A 32 1.07 9.23 -6.49
N ARG A 33 -0.14 9.80 -6.66
CA ARG A 33 -0.53 11.09 -6.06
C ARG A 33 -0.50 11.06 -4.53
N ASN A 34 -0.84 9.92 -3.94
CA ASN A 34 -0.95 9.76 -2.48
C ASN A 34 0.16 8.87 -1.90
N ARG A 35 1.26 8.69 -2.63
CA ARG A 35 2.28 7.67 -2.33
C ARG A 35 2.82 7.79 -0.90
N THR A 36 3.20 9.00 -0.49
CA THR A 36 3.74 9.26 0.84
C THR A 36 2.77 8.86 1.96
N ILE A 37 1.47 9.11 1.77
CA ILE A 37 0.44 8.77 2.77
C ILE A 37 0.28 7.25 2.87
N PHE A 38 0.26 6.55 1.74
CA PHE A 38 0.17 5.09 1.73
C PHE A 38 1.41 4.41 2.31
N GLU A 39 2.60 4.92 2.01
CA GLU A 39 3.82 4.41 2.62
C GLU A 39 3.83 4.65 4.14
N GLN A 40 3.37 5.81 4.61
CA GLN A 40 3.26 6.11 6.03
C GLN A 40 2.28 5.17 6.74
N ARG A 41 1.04 5.03 6.22
CA ARG A 41 0.05 4.08 6.76
C ARG A 41 0.55 2.65 6.78
N ALA A 42 1.25 2.22 5.71
CA ALA A 42 1.83 0.88 5.67
C ALA A 42 2.94 0.69 6.71
N ARG A 43 3.79 1.70 6.98
CA ARG A 43 4.77 1.64 8.07
C ARG A 43 4.10 1.52 9.44
N GLU A 44 3.01 2.25 9.67
CA GLU A 44 2.24 2.19 10.91
C GLU A 44 1.57 0.82 11.11
N LEU A 45 0.99 0.24 10.05
CA LEU A 45 0.43 -1.13 10.10
C LEU A 45 1.53 -2.16 10.35
N PHE A 46 2.66 -2.04 9.66
CA PHE A 46 3.80 -2.94 9.86
C PHE A 46 4.33 -2.88 11.30
N ALA A 47 4.49 -1.68 11.87
CA ALA A 47 4.95 -1.49 13.24
C ALA A 47 3.99 -2.08 14.28
N ARG A 48 2.69 -2.18 13.95
CA ARG A 48 1.68 -2.85 14.78
C ARG A 48 1.59 -4.36 14.56
N GLY A 49 2.36 -4.92 13.62
CA GLY A 49 2.28 -6.33 13.24
C GLY A 49 1.03 -6.66 12.41
N GLU A 50 0.34 -5.64 11.86
CA GLU A 50 -0.85 -5.80 11.02
C GLU A 50 -0.45 -6.19 9.58
N VAL A 51 0.13 -7.38 9.45
CA VAL A 51 0.57 -7.98 8.20
C VAL A 51 -0.17 -9.31 8.03
N LYS A 52 -1.06 -9.39 7.04
CA LYS A 52 -1.87 -10.58 6.79
C LYS A 52 -1.27 -11.37 5.63
N ASP A 53 -0.94 -12.64 5.85
CA ASP A 53 -0.33 -13.51 4.83
C ASP A 53 0.92 -12.89 4.17
N GLY A 54 1.70 -12.13 4.95
CA GLY A 54 2.88 -11.42 4.45
C GLY A 54 2.58 -10.16 3.62
N VAL A 55 1.34 -9.69 3.59
CA VAL A 55 0.88 -8.53 2.82
C VAL A 55 0.23 -7.49 3.75
N ILE A 56 0.54 -6.22 3.51
CA ILE A 56 -0.17 -5.12 4.15
C ILE A 56 -1.34 -4.70 3.26
N HIS A 57 -2.55 -4.73 3.81
CA HIS A 57 -3.76 -4.30 3.11
C HIS A 57 -4.07 -2.86 3.47
N LEU A 58 -4.25 -2.03 2.45
CA LEU A 58 -4.60 -0.62 2.54
C LEU A 58 -5.91 -0.37 1.81
N THR A 59 -6.71 0.54 2.34
CA THR A 59 -7.91 1.07 1.68
C THR A 59 -7.66 2.48 1.16
N MET A 60 -8.53 2.95 0.27
CA MET A 60 -8.50 4.34 -0.19
C MET A 60 -8.61 5.33 0.99
N ILE A 61 -7.98 6.48 0.81
CA ILE A 61 -8.08 7.65 1.70
C ILE A 61 -9.33 8.45 1.32
#